data_AF-C1N3Q9-F1
#
_entry.id   AF-C1N3Q9-F1
#
_cell.length_a   1.000
_cell.length_b   1.000
_cell.length_c   1.000
_cell.angle_alpha   90.00
_cell.angle_beta   90.00
_cell.angle_gamma   90.00
#
_symmetry.space_group_name_H-M   'P 1'
#
loop_
_entity.id
_entity.type
_entity.pdbx_description
1 polymer ?
#
loop_
_entity_poly.entity_id
_entity_poly.type
_entity_poly.pdbx_seq_one_letter_code
_entity_poly.pdbx_strand_id
1 'polypeptide(L)' 'VVPIASQEMEYRVELFNKMVSSCYEKCMDKKFKDGDLNVGEAACVDRCTGKYWQTVGIVGSMLGAADAQAQQQQMR' A
#
# COMPACT_ATOMS: atom_id res chain seq x y z
N VAL A 1 6.58 -2.22 -26.75
CA VAL A 1 7.01 -1.27 -25.68
C VAL A 1 5.90 -0.91 -24.69
N VAL A 2 4.62 -1.16 -24.97
CA VAL A 2 3.50 -0.92 -24.04
C VAL A 2 3.37 -1.90 -22.84
N PRO A 3 3.84 -3.17 -22.85
CA PRO A 3 3.45 -4.15 -21.82
C PRO A 3 4.01 -3.86 -20.42
N ILE A 4 5.19 -3.25 -20.33
CA ILE A 4 5.79 -2.88 -19.04
C ILE A 4 5.03 -1.69 -18.44
N ALA A 5 4.70 -0.68 -19.26
CA ALA A 5 3.97 0.50 -18.79
C ALA A 5 2.54 0.16 -18.32
N SER A 6 1.84 -0.76 -19.00
CA SER A 6 0.52 -1.22 -18.55
C SER A 6 0.60 -2.02 -17.25
N GLN A 7 1.60 -2.89 -17.12
CA GLN A 7 1.79 -3.71 -15.91
C GLN A 7 2.13 -2.86 -14.69
N GLU A 8 2.98 -1.85 -14.85
CA GLU A 8 3.28 -0.87 -13.80
C GLU A 8 2.03 -0.09 -13.37
N MET A 9 1.15 0.24 -14.32
CA MET A 9 -0.11 0.93 -14.03
C MET A 9 -1.08 0.03 -13.27
N GLU A 10 -1.27 -1.21 -13.70
CA GLU A 10 -2.13 -2.20 -13.03
C GLU A 10 -1.69 -2.44 -11.58
N TYR A 11 -0.39 -2.60 -11.35
CA TYR A 11 0.18 -2.72 -10.01
C TYR A 11 -0.13 -1.50 -9.12
N ARG A 12 0.03 -0.29 -9.65
CA ARG A 12 -0.28 0.95 -8.91
C ARG A 12 -1.76 1.05 -8.55
N VAL A 13 -2.63 0.63 -9.47
CA VAL A 13 -4.09 0.59 -9.21
C VAL A 13 -4.41 -0.42 -8.12
N GLU A 14 -3.81 -1.61 -8.16
CA GLU A 14 -4.02 -2.63 -7.13
C GLU A 14 -3.58 -2.14 -5.75
N LEU A 15 -2.39 -1.54 -5.66
CA LEU A 15 -1.89 -0.94 -4.42
C LEU A 15 -2.81 0.16 -3.90
N PHE A 16 -3.28 1.04 -4.78
CA PHE A 16 -4.20 2.11 -4.41
C PHE A 16 -5.50 1.55 -3.82
N ASN A 17 -6.09 0.54 -4.46
CA ASN A 17 -7.32 -0.09 -3.97
C ASN A 17 -7.12 -0.77 -2.60
N LYS A 18 -5.98 -1.45 -2.40
CA LYS A 18 -5.64 -2.05 -1.10
C LYS A 18 -5.40 -1.00 -0.02
N MET A 19 -4.75 0.11 -0.35
CA MET A 19 -4.54 1.24 0.56
C MET A 19 -5.88 1.83 1.01
N VAL A 20 -6.76 2.15 0.06
CA VAL A 20 -8.08 2.74 0.34
C VAL A 20 -8.87 1.83 1.26
N SER A 21 -8.96 0.53 0.95
CA SER A 21 -9.65 -0.44 1.80
C SER A 21 -9.05 -0.51 3.21
N SER A 22 -7.71 -0.61 3.32
CA SER A 22 -7.05 -0.70 4.63
C SER A 22 -7.24 0.55 5.47
N CYS A 23 -7.16 1.74 4.88
CA CYS A 23 -7.35 2.98 5.62
C CYS A 23 -8.82 3.22 5.99
N TYR A 24 -9.76 2.79 5.14
CA TYR A 24 -11.17 2.82 5.47
C TYR A 24 -11.47 1.96 6.71
N GLU A 25 -10.99 0.71 6.74
CA GLU A 25 -11.19 -0.20 7.88
C GLU A 25 -10.53 0.29 9.17
N LYS A 26 -9.40 1.02 9.07
CA LYS A 26 -8.65 1.51 10.23
C LYS A 26 -9.18 2.83 10.80
N CYS A 27 -9.70 3.69 9.93
CA CYS A 27 -10.00 5.07 10.29
C CYS A 27 -11.50 5.37 10.37
N MET A 28 -12.37 4.62 9.69
CA MET A 28 -13.82 4.84 9.75
C MET A 28 -14.47 3.97 10.83
N ASP A 29 -15.36 4.57 11.62
CA ASP A 29 -16.18 3.83 12.59
C ASP A 29 -17.37 3.16 11.87
N LYS A 30 -17.71 1.93 12.29
CA LYS A 30 -18.86 1.16 11.78
C LYS A 30 -20.20 1.81 12.12
N LYS A 31 -20.21 2.72 13.11
CA LYS A 31 -21.43 3.39 13.57
C LYS A 31 -21.78 4.66 12.79
N PHE A 32 -21.10 4.94 11.68
CA PHE A 32 -21.35 6.04 10.70
C PHE A 32 -22.35 7.09 11.21
N LYS A 33 -21.83 8.06 11.97
CA LYS A 33 -22.67 9.06 12.65
C LYS A 33 -23.14 10.17 11.71
N ASP A 34 -22.31 10.51 10.72
CA ASP A 34 -22.54 11.53 9.70
C ASP A 34 -21.96 11.05 8.35
N GLY A 35 -22.41 11.68 7.26
CA GLY A 35 -21.92 11.39 5.90
C GLY A 35 -20.58 12.06 5.56
N ASP A 36 -20.13 12.99 6.40
CA ASP A 36 -18.88 13.72 6.23
C ASP A 36 -17.80 13.22 7.19
N LEU A 37 -16.54 13.38 6.78
CA LEU A 37 -15.40 13.04 7.62
C LEU A 37 -15.24 14.03 8.76
N ASN A 38 -15.16 13.50 9.98
CA ASN A 38 -14.78 14.30 11.13
C ASN A 38 -13.27 14.61 11.12
N VAL A 39 -12.84 15.61 11.90
CA VAL A 39 -11.43 16.05 11.97
C VAL A 39 -10.49 14.90 12.36
N GLY A 40 -10.94 13.98 13.23
CA GLY A 40 -10.19 12.81 13.65
C GLY A 40 -10.04 11.75 12.56
N GLU A 41 -11.11 11.49 11.79
CA GLU A 41 -11.11 10.59 10.64
C GLU A 41 -10.20 11.11 9.54
N ALA A 42 -10.30 12.41 9.20
CA ALA A 42 -9.43 13.05 8.23
C ALA A 42 -7.94 12.93 8.64
N ALA A 43 -7.61 13.31 9.88
CA ALA A 43 -6.24 13.18 10.39
C ALA A 43 -5.75 11.71 10.47
N CYS A 44 -6.65 10.76 10.73
CA CYS A 44 -6.32 9.33 10.69
C CYS A 44 -5.99 8.88 9.27
N VAL A 45 -6.80 9.25 8.28
CA VAL A 45 -6.60 8.89 6.86
C VAL A 45 -5.25 9.40 6.36
N ASP A 46 -4.89 10.65 6.65
CA ASP A 46 -3.59 11.22 6.27
C ASP A 46 -2.42 10.41 6.86
N ARG A 47 -2.50 10.08 8.16
CA ARG A 47 -1.48 9.25 8.83
C ARG A 47 -1.46 7.82 8.29
N CYS A 48 -2.61 7.26 7.96
CA CYS A 48 -2.74 5.91 7.47
C CYS A 48 -2.08 5.76 6.09
N THR A 49 -2.38 6.66 5.16
CA THR A 49 -1.79 6.64 3.82
C THR A 49 -0.28 6.81 3.89
N GLY A 50 0.22 7.74 4.71
CA GLY A 50 1.67 7.92 4.94
C GLY A 50 2.35 6.64 5.46
N LYS A 51 1.75 5.99 6.46
CA LYS A 51 2.25 4.71 6.99
C LYS A 51 2.19 3.59 5.94
N TYR A 52 1.12 3.52 5.16
CA TYR A 52 0.94 2.49 4.13
C TYR A 52 2.08 2.52 3.11
N TRP A 53 2.39 3.71 2.57
CA TRP A 53 3.49 3.87 1.61
C TRP A 53 4.86 3.57 2.23
N GLN A 54 5.08 3.96 3.49
CA GLN A 54 6.29 3.60 4.22
C GLN A 54 6.42 2.06 4.33
N THR A 55 5.34 1.36 4.69
CA THR A 55 5.32 -0.10 4.76
C THR A 55 5.57 -0.74 3.40
N VAL A 56 4.95 -0.24 2.33
CA VAL A 56 5.19 -0.73 0.95
C VAL A 56 6.68 -0.60 0.58
N GLY A 57 7.32 0.52 0.90
CA GLY A 57 8.76 0.72 0.65
C GLY A 57 9.66 -0.24 1.44
N ILE A 58 9.36 -0.45 2.73
CA ILE A 58 10.10 -1.39 3.57
C ILE A 58 9.97 -2.82 3.03
N VAL A 59 8.75 -3.27 2.75
CA VAL A 59 8.49 -4.61 2.20
C VAL A 59 9.18 -4.78 0.84
N GLY A 60 9.10 -3.77 -0.03
CA GLY A 60 9.81 -3.78 -1.30
C GLY A 60 11.33 -3.97 -1.16
N SER A 61 11.95 -3.29 -0.18
CA SER A 61 13.39 -3.46 0.11
C SER A 61 13.74 -4.86 0.61
N MET A 62 12.87 -5.46 1.42
CA MET A 62 13.07 -6.81 1.96
C MET A 62 12.93 -7.88 0.87
N LEU A 63 11.93 -7.75 0.01
CA LEU A 63 11.71 -8.65 -1.12
C LEU A 63 12.88 -8.58 -2.11
N GLY A 64 13.34 -7.37 -2.46
CA GLY A 64 14.50 -7.21 -3.34
C GLY A 64 15.78 -7.81 -2.75
N ALA A 65 15.99 -7.68 -1.43
CA ALA A 65 17.11 -8.32 -0.74
C ALA A 65 16.99 -9.85 -0.72
N ALA A 66 15.78 -10.39 -0.54
CA ALA A 66 15.51 -11.83 -0.58
C ALA A 66 15.73 -12.43 -1.98
N ASP A 67 15.29 -11.73 -3.03
CA ASP A 67 15.49 -12.16 -4.42
C ASP A 67 16.98 -12.23 -4.78
N ALA A 68 17.77 -11.25 -4.34
CA ALA A 68 19.22 -11.24 -4.52
C ALA A 68 19.91 -12.43 -3.83
N GLN A 69 19.45 -12.79 -2.62
CA GLN A 69 19.96 -13.95 -1.88
C GLN A 69 19.58 -15.28 -2.56
N ALA A 70 18.34 -15.39 -3.06
CA ALA A 70 17.86 -16.58 -3.74
C ALA A 70 18.64 -16.88 -5.04
N GLN A 71 18.95 -15.85 -5.84
CA GLN A 71 19.78 -15.99 -7.03
C GLN A 71 21.20 -16.47 -6.71
N GLN A 72 21.77 -16.01 -5.60
CA GLN A 72 23.11 -16.42 -5.17
C GLN A 72 23.15 -17.88 -4.70
N GLN A 73 22.03 -18.42 -4.20
CA GLN A 73 21.89 -19.82 -3.80
C GLN A 73 21.72 -20.76 -5.00
N GLN A 74 21.12 -20.30 -6.09
CA GLN A 74 20.99 -21.06 -7.35
C GLN A 74 22.29 -21.13 -8.16
N MET A 75 23.24 -20.22 -7.90
CA MET A 75 24.58 -20.19 -8.53
C MET A 75 25.65 -21.01 -7.77
N ARG A 76 25.27 -21.75 -6.72
CA ARG A 76 26.14 -22.65 -5.97
C ARG A 76 25.80 -24.11 -6.21
#